data_AF-A0A7X5TNZ5-F1
#
_entry.id   AF-A0A7X5TNZ5-F1
#
_cell.length_a   1.000
_cell.length_b   1.000
_cell.length_c   1.000
_cell.angle_alpha   90.00
_cell.angle_beta   90.00
_cell.angle_gamma   90.00
#
_symmetry.space_group_name_H-M   'P 1'
#
loop_
_entity.id
_entity.type
_entity.pdbx_description
1 polymer ?
#
loop_
_entity_poly.entity_id
_entity_poly.type
_entity_poly.pdbx_seq_one_letter_code
_entity_poly.pdbx_strand_id
1 'polypeptide(L)'
;MPELHEQEKDHYLVSANGRLGNPPQSAVSEVVRILDLAIGQAPEKGLVIHFHGGLVAREYALNDIAARLAPRYARAGAYPLFFVWESGLKEAILNNRQDLLKDPAFRELVKKVSEWVLKKVSFSGGISFKGTGGRSIDDEDTFRAEYDQWFDGQRDAPPVEDADIAGAPGATARAAAGEPNIDLLASDIEQQLDNDPAFKQAMAEAFNAANPPQVDVSTKGAGTTKRAAVLHLSQDALDEMFPPDVPAAEGQVKTRGFFTWAKVAYFVAKIVIAVVKRFRAGRDHGVYCTIVEEVMRSAFGGLLGAAVWNAMKKDTKDSFDQGPDTCGYLVVQKLKAMEDEGKRFKKITLIGHSTGAIYICNFLDAAKAAGLETPVRVVFLAPAITCERFAAAIHVHEATYLQDFRMFAMHDTRETADQMFRPLYTHSLLYFVSGLLEGSVSPSGRWTGTLDMPLVGMERFFTGKTFDNDASVKRVRSFLNAKPQRMVWSKAAGAGPGLNSDSGRHGDFDNDAPTLTSLEDIIKG
;
A
#
# COMPACT_ATOMS: atom_id res chain seq x y z
N MET A 1 1.22 33.13 4.58
CA MET A 1 1.63 32.13 3.57
C MET A 1 2.72 32.78 2.74
N PRO A 2 3.90 32.18 2.55
CA PRO A 2 4.82 32.68 1.55
C PRO A 2 4.16 32.47 0.18
N GLU A 3 4.02 33.54 -0.59
CA GLU A 3 3.56 33.45 -1.98
C GLU A 3 4.60 32.63 -2.78
N LEU A 4 4.17 31.52 -3.38
CA LEU A 4 4.93 30.82 -4.40
C LEU A 4 5.37 31.82 -5.47
N HIS A 5 6.64 31.80 -5.86
CA HIS A 5 7.17 32.74 -6.84
C HIS A 5 6.36 32.60 -8.15
N GLU A 6 5.97 33.73 -8.75
CA GLU A 6 5.06 33.76 -9.90
C GLU A 6 5.56 32.94 -11.11
N GLN A 7 6.89 32.73 -11.22
CA GLN A 7 7.54 31.86 -12.21
C GLN A 7 7.38 30.35 -11.97
N GLU A 8 7.00 29.92 -10.76
CA GLU A 8 6.81 28.50 -10.44
C GLU A 8 5.49 27.94 -11.02
N LYS A 9 4.50 28.82 -11.26
CA LYS A 9 3.16 28.47 -11.80
C LYS A 9 3.18 27.92 -13.22
N ASP A 10 4.29 28.07 -13.92
CA ASP A 10 4.43 27.64 -15.33
C ASP A 10 4.85 26.17 -15.46
N HIS A 11 5.11 25.52 -14.34
CA HIS A 11 5.68 24.18 -14.30
C HIS A 11 4.78 23.16 -13.62
N TYR A 12 3.55 23.51 -13.21
CA TYR A 12 2.67 22.53 -12.57
C TYR A 12 1.19 22.71 -12.93
N LEU A 13 0.44 21.63 -12.79
CA LEU A 13 -1.01 21.60 -12.87
C LEU A 13 -1.55 20.97 -11.59
N VAL A 14 -2.39 21.70 -10.86
CA VAL A 14 -3.06 21.20 -9.65
C VAL A 14 -4.45 20.68 -10.00
N SER A 15 -4.74 19.44 -9.64
CA SER A 15 -6.04 18.79 -9.87
C SER A 15 -6.59 18.15 -8.59
N ALA A 16 -7.90 17.94 -8.55
CA ALA A 16 -8.59 17.19 -7.50
C ALA A 16 -9.66 16.31 -8.15
N ASN A 17 -9.75 15.04 -7.76
CA ASN A 17 -10.63 14.04 -8.41
C ASN A 17 -10.44 13.98 -9.93
N GLY A 18 -9.19 14.13 -10.40
CA GLY A 18 -8.83 14.20 -11.81
C GLY A 18 -9.20 15.49 -12.54
N ARG A 19 -9.81 16.47 -11.88
CA ARG A 19 -10.35 17.68 -12.50
C ARG A 19 -9.53 18.93 -12.20
N LEU A 20 -9.49 19.83 -13.17
CA LEU A 20 -9.09 21.22 -13.07
C LEU A 20 -10.28 22.07 -12.59
N GLY A 21 -10.04 23.31 -12.19
CA GLY A 21 -11.11 24.15 -11.65
C GLY A 21 -10.65 25.52 -11.20
N ASN A 22 -11.25 25.96 -10.10
CA ASN A 22 -10.87 27.21 -9.44
C ASN A 22 -9.81 26.93 -8.36
N PRO A 23 -9.05 27.95 -7.92
CA PRO A 23 -8.10 27.81 -6.84
C PRO A 23 -8.70 27.07 -5.64
N PRO A 24 -7.99 26.08 -5.07
CA PRO A 24 -6.56 25.82 -5.26
C PRO A 24 -6.19 24.96 -6.49
N GLN A 25 -7.16 24.51 -7.29
CA GLN A 25 -6.90 23.79 -8.55
C GLN A 25 -6.43 24.76 -9.64
N SER A 26 -5.70 24.23 -10.61
CA SER A 26 -5.32 24.95 -11.82
C SER A 26 -6.54 25.21 -12.71
N ALA A 27 -6.56 26.36 -13.37
CA ALA A 27 -7.61 26.67 -14.34
C ALA A 27 -7.39 25.90 -15.65
N VAL A 28 -8.47 25.59 -16.38
CA VAL A 28 -8.40 24.90 -17.69
C VAL A 28 -7.49 25.64 -18.67
N SER A 29 -7.51 26.98 -18.65
CA SER A 29 -6.66 27.83 -19.48
C SER A 29 -5.16 27.65 -19.22
N GLU A 30 -4.76 27.17 -18.03
CA GLU A 30 -3.36 26.96 -17.69
C GLU A 30 -2.74 25.81 -18.49
N VAL A 31 -3.51 24.78 -18.85
CA VAL A 31 -3.01 23.68 -19.71
C VAL A 31 -2.51 24.23 -21.04
N VAL A 32 -3.32 25.06 -21.69
CA VAL A 32 -3.00 25.66 -22.99
C VAL A 32 -1.79 26.58 -22.84
N ARG A 33 -1.84 27.49 -21.85
CA ARG A 33 -0.79 28.48 -21.59
C ARG A 33 0.57 27.83 -21.32
N ILE A 34 0.61 26.83 -20.44
CA ILE A 34 1.85 26.14 -20.05
C ILE A 34 2.43 25.36 -21.22
N LEU A 35 1.60 24.61 -21.97
CA LEU A 35 2.12 23.83 -23.09
C LEU A 35 2.58 24.72 -24.25
N ASP A 36 1.90 25.83 -24.52
CA ASP A 36 2.32 26.82 -25.54
C ASP A 36 3.66 27.48 -25.15
N LEU A 37 3.85 27.80 -23.86
CA LEU A 37 5.12 28.28 -23.34
C LEU A 37 6.22 27.20 -23.50
N ALA A 38 5.93 25.96 -23.09
CA ALA A 38 6.88 24.86 -23.12
C ALA A 38 7.39 24.55 -24.53
N ILE A 39 6.48 24.49 -25.52
CA ILE A 39 6.89 24.23 -26.91
C ILE A 39 7.62 25.44 -27.52
N GLY A 40 7.22 26.67 -27.15
CA GLY A 40 7.86 27.91 -27.61
C GLY A 40 9.30 28.09 -27.13
N GLN A 41 9.66 27.52 -25.97
CA GLN A 41 11.04 27.49 -25.48
C GLN A 41 11.94 26.49 -26.24
N ALA A 42 11.36 25.61 -27.07
CA ALA A 42 12.07 24.62 -27.88
C ALA A 42 13.12 23.81 -27.07
N PRO A 43 12.74 23.15 -25.96
CA PRO A 43 13.67 22.40 -25.12
C PRO A 43 14.34 21.26 -25.91
N GLU A 44 15.67 21.17 -25.84
CA GLU A 44 16.48 20.23 -26.62
C GLU A 44 16.08 18.75 -26.37
N LYS A 45 15.72 18.43 -25.12
CA LYS A 45 15.31 17.09 -24.69
C LYS A 45 13.78 16.92 -24.59
N GLY A 46 13.01 17.93 -25.00
CA GLY A 46 11.55 17.87 -25.04
C GLY A 46 10.88 18.16 -23.69
N LEU A 47 9.75 17.50 -23.43
CA LEU A 47 8.92 17.72 -22.25
C LEU A 47 9.13 16.60 -21.23
N VAL A 48 9.30 16.94 -19.95
CA VAL A 48 9.24 16.00 -18.83
C VAL A 48 7.94 16.23 -18.08
N ILE A 49 7.11 15.19 -17.99
CA ILE A 49 5.90 15.20 -17.17
C ILE A 49 6.14 14.32 -15.94
N HIS A 50 6.05 14.91 -14.76
CA HIS A 50 6.29 14.22 -13.50
C HIS A 50 4.99 14.06 -12.70
N PHE A 51 4.69 12.83 -12.30
CA PHE A 51 3.57 12.46 -11.45
C PHE A 51 4.10 12.02 -10.08
N HIS A 52 3.78 12.76 -9.03
CA HIS A 52 4.29 12.48 -7.68
C HIS A 52 3.66 11.23 -7.03
N GLY A 53 4.10 10.86 -5.83
CA GLY A 53 3.52 9.74 -5.09
C GLY A 53 2.16 10.05 -4.46
N GLY A 54 1.36 9.01 -4.24
CA GLY A 54 0.01 9.09 -3.67
C GLY A 54 -0.11 9.33 -2.16
N LEU A 55 1.00 9.60 -1.49
CA LEU A 55 1.04 9.99 -0.07
C LEU A 55 1.59 11.41 0.10
N VAL A 56 1.49 12.22 -0.96
CA VAL A 56 2.09 13.54 -0.99
C VAL A 56 0.99 14.59 -0.91
N ALA A 57 1.08 15.44 0.12
CA ALA A 57 0.25 16.62 0.25
C ALA A 57 0.65 17.66 -0.80
N ARG A 58 -0.33 18.42 -1.30
CA ARG A 58 -0.12 19.45 -2.33
C ARG A 58 1.05 20.39 -2.02
N GLU A 59 1.14 20.85 -0.77
CA GLU A 59 2.20 21.76 -0.33
C GLU A 59 3.60 21.15 -0.48
N TYR A 60 3.78 19.88 -0.06
CA TYR A 60 5.05 19.17 -0.23
C TYR A 60 5.35 18.88 -1.70
N ALA A 61 4.33 18.51 -2.50
CA ALA A 61 4.52 18.30 -3.93
C ALA A 61 5.06 19.56 -4.63
N LEU A 62 4.57 20.75 -4.25
CA LEU A 62 5.02 22.02 -4.81
C LEU A 62 6.39 22.44 -4.26
N ASN A 63 6.52 22.48 -2.93
CA ASN A 63 7.66 23.10 -2.25
C ASN A 63 8.90 22.20 -2.17
N ASP A 64 8.74 20.88 -2.20
CA ASP A 64 9.83 19.94 -1.97
C ASP A 64 10.17 19.08 -3.19
N ILE A 65 9.15 18.69 -3.97
CA ILE A 65 9.32 17.86 -5.17
C ILE A 65 9.51 18.75 -6.40
N ALA A 66 8.52 19.57 -6.76
CA ALA A 66 8.60 20.40 -7.96
C ALA A 66 9.76 21.40 -7.89
N ALA A 67 9.89 22.14 -6.77
CA ALA A 67 10.99 23.09 -6.57
C ALA A 67 12.39 22.44 -6.68
N ARG A 68 12.54 21.18 -6.25
CA ARG A 68 13.81 20.42 -6.32
C ARG A 68 14.10 19.89 -7.72
N LEU A 69 13.07 19.36 -8.39
CA LEU A 69 13.21 18.61 -9.63
C LEU A 69 13.13 19.49 -10.88
N ALA A 70 12.36 20.58 -10.85
CA ALA A 70 12.21 21.48 -12.00
C ALA A 70 13.57 22.03 -12.49
N PRO A 71 14.45 22.58 -11.63
CA PRO A 71 15.75 23.08 -12.07
C PRO A 71 16.67 21.98 -12.61
N ARG A 72 16.53 20.75 -12.09
CA ARG A 72 17.31 19.60 -12.55
C ARG A 72 16.90 19.17 -13.96
N TYR A 73 15.59 19.05 -14.20
CA TYR A 73 15.05 18.71 -15.50
C TYR A 73 15.36 19.80 -16.54
N ALA A 74 15.25 21.08 -16.14
CA ALA A 74 15.65 22.21 -16.97
C ALA A 74 17.15 22.18 -17.34
N ARG A 75 18.04 21.93 -16.36
CA ARG A 75 19.49 21.76 -16.63
C ARG A 75 19.81 20.54 -17.49
N ALA A 76 18.98 19.51 -17.45
CA ALA A 76 19.07 18.36 -18.34
C ALA A 76 18.58 18.66 -19.77
N GLY A 77 18.05 19.86 -20.03
CA GLY A 77 17.63 20.33 -21.34
C GLY A 77 16.16 20.07 -21.68
N ALA A 78 15.33 19.71 -20.69
CA ALA A 78 13.90 19.48 -20.87
C ALA A 78 13.05 20.56 -20.19
N TYR A 79 11.83 20.79 -20.68
CA TYR A 79 10.84 21.59 -19.96
C TYR A 79 10.13 20.73 -18.91
N PRO A 80 10.09 21.11 -17.63
CA PRO A 80 9.42 20.35 -16.60
C PRO A 80 7.93 20.74 -16.44
N LEU A 81 7.07 19.74 -16.33
CA LEU A 81 5.65 19.86 -16.00
C LEU A 81 5.29 18.86 -14.89
N PHE A 82 4.80 19.33 -13.75
CA PHE A 82 4.42 18.51 -12.60
C PHE A 82 2.90 18.40 -12.52
N PHE A 83 2.40 17.17 -12.48
CA PHE A 83 1.01 16.91 -12.12
C PHE A 83 0.93 16.80 -10.61
N VAL A 84 0.17 17.71 -10.01
CA VAL A 84 -0.07 17.74 -8.57
C VAL A 84 -1.53 17.39 -8.31
N TRP A 85 -1.77 16.36 -7.51
CA TRP A 85 -3.12 15.97 -7.12
C TRP A 85 -3.21 15.74 -5.62
N GLU A 86 -4.38 16.03 -5.08
CA GLU A 86 -4.62 15.80 -3.66
C GLU A 86 -4.70 14.30 -3.39
N SER A 87 -3.85 13.82 -2.49
CA SER A 87 -3.85 12.43 -2.06
C SER A 87 -3.99 12.38 -0.53
N GLY A 88 -5.23 12.32 -0.04
CA GLY A 88 -5.53 12.26 1.41
C GLY A 88 -5.16 10.95 2.10
N LEU A 89 -4.42 10.07 1.41
CA LEU A 89 -4.08 8.74 1.89
C LEU A 89 -3.05 8.78 3.02
N LYS A 90 -2.14 9.75 3.03
CA LYS A 90 -1.16 9.89 4.11
C LYS A 90 -1.85 10.26 5.42
N GLU A 91 -2.73 11.24 5.39
CA GLU A 91 -3.52 11.68 6.54
C GLU A 91 -4.43 10.56 7.02
N ALA A 92 -5.10 9.86 6.09
CA ALA A 92 -5.95 8.72 6.43
C ALA A 92 -5.17 7.60 7.15
N ILE A 93 -4.00 7.20 6.64
CA ILE A 93 -3.22 6.13 7.26
C ILE A 93 -2.59 6.60 8.60
N LEU A 94 -2.07 7.83 8.68
CA LEU A 94 -1.44 8.35 9.90
C LEU A 94 -2.43 8.56 11.04
N ASN A 95 -3.63 9.08 10.75
CA ASN A 95 -4.68 9.27 11.74
C ASN A 95 -5.13 7.90 12.28
N ASN A 96 -5.42 6.96 11.39
CA ASN A 96 -5.85 5.61 11.78
C ASN A 96 -4.76 4.85 12.55
N ARG A 97 -3.47 5.12 12.30
CA ARG A 97 -2.37 4.46 13.00
C ARG A 97 -2.36 4.75 14.51
N GLN A 98 -2.45 6.03 14.90
CA GLN A 98 -2.41 6.40 16.32
C GLN A 98 -3.63 5.85 17.06
N ASP A 99 -4.77 5.88 16.37
CA ASP A 99 -6.04 5.38 16.84
C ASP A 99 -6.00 3.86 17.07
N LEU A 100 -5.47 3.09 16.12
CA LEU A 100 -5.29 1.63 16.26
C LEU A 100 -4.32 1.25 17.38
N LEU A 101 -3.19 1.95 17.53
CA LEU A 101 -2.22 1.64 18.59
C LEU A 101 -2.71 1.96 20.00
N LYS A 102 -3.72 2.83 20.13
CA LYS A 102 -4.39 3.15 21.39
C LYS A 102 -5.57 2.23 21.70
N ASP A 103 -6.08 1.50 20.70
CA ASP A 103 -7.18 0.56 20.90
C ASP A 103 -6.70 -0.68 21.67
N PRO A 104 -7.20 -0.92 22.90
CA PRO A 104 -6.83 -2.11 23.67
C PRO A 104 -7.19 -3.41 22.94
N ALA A 105 -8.32 -3.44 22.23
CA ALA A 105 -8.73 -4.62 21.48
C ALA A 105 -7.73 -4.95 20.36
N PHE A 106 -7.17 -3.94 19.68
CA PHE A 106 -6.13 -4.16 18.67
C PHE A 106 -4.89 -4.79 19.28
N ARG A 107 -4.34 -4.18 20.33
CA ARG A 107 -3.11 -4.66 21.00
C ARG A 107 -3.28 -6.08 21.51
N GLU A 108 -4.40 -6.38 22.17
CA GLU A 108 -4.66 -7.69 22.76
C GLU A 108 -4.96 -8.76 21.69
N LEU A 109 -5.61 -8.41 20.57
CA LEU A 109 -5.79 -9.32 19.43
C LEU A 109 -4.44 -9.68 18.79
N VAL A 110 -3.56 -8.71 18.54
CA VAL A 110 -2.22 -8.99 17.99
C VAL A 110 -1.43 -9.91 18.92
N LYS A 111 -1.42 -9.63 20.24
CA LYS A 111 -0.75 -10.49 21.23
C LYS A 111 -1.30 -11.92 21.21
N LYS A 112 -2.62 -12.08 21.32
CA LYS A 112 -3.25 -13.41 21.39
C LYS A 112 -3.08 -14.19 20.08
N VAL A 113 -3.22 -13.54 18.93
CA VAL A 113 -2.98 -14.22 17.64
C VAL A 113 -1.51 -14.65 17.53
N SER A 114 -0.56 -13.79 17.92
CA SER A 114 0.87 -14.12 17.90
C SER A 114 1.18 -15.33 18.79
N GLU A 115 0.63 -15.34 20.00
CA GLU A 115 0.76 -16.44 20.94
C GLU A 115 0.29 -17.76 20.34
N TRP A 116 -0.87 -17.80 19.69
CA TRP A 116 -1.42 -19.04 19.12
C TRP A 116 -0.75 -19.46 17.81
N VAL A 117 -0.28 -18.50 17.02
CA VAL A 117 0.58 -18.78 15.86
C VAL A 117 1.86 -19.50 16.30
N LEU A 118 2.45 -19.11 17.44
CA LEU A 118 3.66 -19.74 17.98
C LEU A 118 3.40 -21.03 18.80
N LYS A 119 2.39 -21.05 19.68
CA LYS A 119 2.12 -22.18 20.59
C LYS A 119 1.71 -23.48 19.88
N LYS A 120 0.97 -23.37 18.76
CA LYS A 120 0.15 -24.50 18.27
C LYS A 120 0.41 -24.92 16.84
N VAL A 121 1.59 -24.64 16.33
CA VAL A 121 1.93 -25.09 14.99
C VAL A 121 3.17 -25.95 14.97
N SER A 122 2.99 -27.24 15.25
CA SER A 122 3.71 -28.26 14.49
C SER A 122 2.70 -28.85 13.53
N PHE A 123 2.57 -28.26 12.34
CA PHE A 123 1.69 -28.84 11.33
C PHE A 123 2.27 -30.20 10.94
N SER A 124 1.42 -31.23 10.99
CA SER A 124 1.73 -32.58 10.56
C SER A 124 2.28 -32.58 9.14
N GLY A 125 3.61 -32.48 9.01
CA GLY A 125 4.35 -32.70 7.77
C GLY A 125 5.07 -31.53 7.09
N GLY A 126 5.32 -30.36 7.72
CA GLY A 126 6.28 -29.44 7.06
C GLY A 126 6.51 -28.01 7.56
N ILE A 127 5.69 -27.46 8.47
CA ILE A 127 6.00 -26.17 9.12
C ILE A 127 5.89 -26.34 10.62
N SER A 128 7.01 -26.17 11.33
CA SER A 128 7.11 -26.12 12.78
C SER A 128 7.40 -24.69 13.19
N PHE A 129 6.50 -24.09 13.96
CA PHE A 129 6.67 -22.81 14.64
C PHE A 129 7.32 -23.09 15.99
N LYS A 130 8.45 -23.81 15.94
CA LYS A 130 9.36 -23.93 17.07
C LYS A 130 10.47 -22.97 16.75
N GLY A 131 10.56 -21.88 17.51
CA GLY A 131 11.51 -20.84 17.18
C GLY A 131 12.93 -21.37 17.07
N THR A 132 13.72 -20.80 16.15
CA THR A 132 15.15 -21.10 16.09
C THR A 132 15.75 -20.73 17.45
N GLY A 133 16.19 -21.76 18.18
CA GLY A 133 16.66 -21.63 19.57
C GLY A 133 15.77 -22.27 20.62
N GLY A 134 14.58 -22.80 20.27
CA GLY A 134 13.72 -23.49 21.22
C GLY A 134 12.97 -22.57 22.17
N ARG A 135 12.71 -21.32 21.79
CA ARG A 135 11.73 -20.48 22.51
C ARG A 135 10.33 -21.08 22.29
N SER A 136 9.92 -21.96 23.20
CA SER A 136 8.52 -21.93 23.62
C SER A 136 8.23 -20.53 24.17
N ILE A 137 6.98 -20.10 24.14
CA ILE A 137 6.55 -19.03 25.04
C ILE A 137 6.68 -19.64 26.44
N ASP A 138 7.88 -19.56 27.02
CA ASP A 138 8.24 -20.16 28.30
C ASP A 138 7.48 -19.47 29.43
N ASP A 139 7.17 -18.18 29.21
CA ASP A 139 6.38 -17.32 30.07
C ASP A 139 5.49 -16.41 29.20
N GLU A 140 4.18 -16.65 29.26
CA GLU A 140 3.17 -15.86 28.54
C GLU A 140 3.11 -14.42 29.03
N ASP A 141 3.27 -14.18 30.34
CA ASP A 141 3.22 -12.83 30.91
C ASP A 141 4.40 -11.99 30.41
N THR A 142 5.61 -12.58 30.41
CA THR A 142 6.79 -11.94 29.83
C THR A 142 6.58 -11.62 28.36
N PHE A 143 6.11 -12.58 27.56
CA PHE A 143 5.85 -12.36 26.12
C PHE A 143 4.86 -11.22 25.86
N ARG A 144 3.77 -11.15 26.63
CA ARG A 144 2.79 -10.06 26.51
C ARG A 144 3.36 -8.72 26.93
N ALA A 145 4.18 -8.67 27.98
CA ALA A 145 4.86 -7.46 28.43
C ALA A 145 5.85 -6.95 27.37
N GLU A 146 6.55 -7.84 26.66
CA GLU A 146 7.41 -7.44 25.53
C GLU A 146 6.61 -6.80 24.39
N TYR A 147 5.38 -7.29 24.11
CA TYR A 147 4.49 -6.63 23.15
C TYR A 147 4.05 -5.25 23.61
N ASP A 148 3.77 -5.07 24.91
CA ASP A 148 3.44 -3.75 25.43
C ASP A 148 4.60 -2.78 25.26
N GLN A 149 5.82 -3.19 25.62
CA GLN A 149 7.03 -2.41 25.37
C GLN A 149 7.21 -2.09 23.88
N TRP A 150 6.93 -3.04 22.98
CA TRP A 150 7.00 -2.82 21.54
C TRP A 150 6.00 -1.78 21.06
N PHE A 151 4.72 -1.91 21.43
CA PHE A 151 3.69 -0.95 21.04
C PHE A 151 3.91 0.43 21.66
N ASP A 152 4.56 0.50 22.82
CA ASP A 152 4.92 1.75 23.49
C ASP A 152 6.24 2.34 22.98
N GLY A 153 6.87 1.72 21.98
CA GLY A 153 8.10 2.20 21.36
C GLY A 153 9.37 2.01 22.20
N GLN A 154 9.31 1.16 23.24
CA GLN A 154 10.39 0.87 24.17
C GLN A 154 11.30 -0.29 23.69
N ARG A 155 11.03 -0.87 22.51
CA ARG A 155 11.84 -1.92 21.88
C ARG A 155 12.18 -1.59 20.43
N ASP A 156 13.28 -2.18 19.95
CA ASP A 156 13.79 -2.01 18.58
C ASP A 156 13.23 -2.96 17.54
N ALA A 157 12.75 -4.11 17.98
CA ALA A 157 12.13 -5.13 17.14
C ALA A 157 10.85 -5.67 17.81
N PRO A 158 9.89 -6.16 17.00
CA PRO A 158 8.73 -6.87 17.55
C PRO A 158 9.18 -8.12 18.34
N PRO A 159 8.38 -8.59 19.31
CA PRO A 159 8.73 -9.78 20.10
C PRO A 159 8.75 -11.11 19.32
N VAL A 160 8.38 -11.09 18.03
CA VAL A 160 8.34 -12.24 17.14
C VAL A 160 9.16 -11.96 15.90
N GLU A 161 9.97 -12.94 15.50
CA GLU A 161 10.86 -12.87 14.34
C GLU A 161 10.58 -14.02 13.37
N ASP A 162 10.92 -13.87 12.09
CA ASP A 162 10.69 -14.94 11.09
C ASP A 162 11.46 -16.23 11.42
N ALA A 163 12.59 -16.06 12.12
CA ALA A 163 13.39 -17.14 12.65
C ALA A 163 12.60 -17.99 13.68
N ASP A 164 11.52 -17.45 14.26
CA ASP A 164 10.65 -18.17 15.19
C ASP A 164 9.74 -19.21 14.48
N ILE A 165 9.67 -19.19 13.15
CA ILE A 165 8.82 -20.07 12.33
C ILE A 165 9.66 -21.21 11.67
N ALA A 166 10.62 -21.79 12.40
CA ALA A 166 11.62 -22.67 11.80
C ALA A 166 11.28 -24.18 11.76
N GLY A 167 11.13 -24.69 10.52
CA GLY A 167 11.35 -26.09 10.09
C GLY A 167 10.24 -26.59 9.15
N ALA A 168 10.42 -27.13 7.93
CA ALA A 168 11.56 -27.45 7.05
C ALA A 168 10.99 -27.72 5.62
N PRO A 169 11.65 -28.51 4.74
CA PRO A 169 12.27 -28.17 3.44
C PRO A 169 11.33 -27.57 2.36
N GLY A 170 11.79 -27.49 1.10
CA GLY A 170 11.14 -26.77 -0.01
C GLY A 170 9.62 -26.97 -0.18
N ALA A 171 9.00 -26.08 -0.96
CA ALA A 171 7.56 -25.88 -1.16
C ALA A 171 6.64 -27.13 -1.18
N THR A 172 7.16 -28.31 -1.53
CA THR A 172 6.46 -29.60 -1.52
C THR A 172 6.05 -30.11 -0.13
N ALA A 173 6.78 -29.79 0.96
CA ALA A 173 6.39 -30.22 2.31
C ALA A 173 5.27 -29.35 2.93
N ARG A 174 5.19 -28.06 2.55
CA ARG A 174 4.18 -27.10 3.07
C ARG A 174 2.73 -27.43 2.68
N ALA A 175 2.55 -28.23 1.62
CA ALA A 175 1.24 -28.58 1.07
C ALA A 175 0.58 -29.80 1.74
N ALA A 176 1.34 -30.67 2.42
CA ALA A 176 0.88 -31.99 2.86
C ALA A 176 0.15 -32.02 4.22
N ALA A 177 0.23 -30.95 5.02
CA ALA A 177 -0.45 -30.89 6.31
C ALA A 177 -1.95 -30.57 6.17
N GLY A 178 -2.80 -31.23 6.96
CA GLY A 178 -4.24 -30.90 7.02
C GLY A 178 -4.46 -29.45 7.49
N GLU A 179 -5.54 -28.82 7.04
CA GLU A 179 -5.97 -27.53 7.60
C GLU A 179 -6.36 -27.71 9.08
N PRO A 180 -5.98 -26.78 9.99
CA PRO A 180 -6.41 -26.86 11.38
C PRO A 180 -7.93 -26.85 11.48
N ASN A 181 -8.49 -27.75 12.29
CA ASN A 181 -9.92 -27.71 12.57
C ASN A 181 -10.21 -26.48 13.44
N ILE A 182 -10.98 -25.54 12.89
CA ILE A 182 -11.29 -24.27 13.55
C ILE A 182 -12.05 -24.46 14.86
N ASP A 183 -12.94 -25.45 14.97
CA ASP A 183 -13.71 -25.70 16.19
C ASP A 183 -12.81 -26.23 17.32
N LEU A 184 -11.88 -27.13 16.99
CA LEU A 184 -10.89 -27.62 17.97
C LEU A 184 -9.95 -26.50 18.41
N LEU A 185 -9.47 -25.68 17.47
CA LEU A 185 -8.60 -24.54 17.80
C LEU A 185 -9.34 -23.50 18.64
N ALA A 186 -10.60 -23.20 18.31
CA ALA A 186 -11.44 -22.29 19.08
C ALA A 186 -11.70 -22.83 20.50
N SER A 187 -11.97 -24.12 20.65
CA SER A 187 -12.12 -24.77 21.96
C SER A 187 -10.85 -24.69 22.80
N ASP A 188 -9.69 -24.95 22.19
CA ASP A 188 -8.39 -24.82 22.85
C ASP A 188 -8.11 -23.37 23.29
N ILE A 189 -8.43 -22.39 22.45
CA ILE A 189 -8.32 -20.96 22.77
C ILE A 189 -9.24 -20.62 23.94
N GLU A 190 -10.52 -20.99 23.86
CA GLU A 190 -11.53 -20.70 24.88
C GLU A 190 -11.11 -21.23 26.26
N GLN A 191 -10.62 -22.47 26.33
CA GLN A 191 -10.16 -23.09 27.57
C GLN A 191 -8.97 -22.36 28.22
N GLN A 192 -8.15 -21.64 27.44
CA GLN A 192 -7.00 -20.90 27.95
C GLN A 192 -7.30 -19.43 28.25
N LEU A 193 -8.47 -18.91 27.88
CA LEU A 193 -8.79 -17.50 28.11
C LEU A 193 -8.82 -17.13 29.59
N ASP A 194 -9.16 -18.06 30.49
CA ASP A 194 -9.16 -17.79 31.93
C ASP A 194 -7.77 -17.45 32.50
N ASN A 195 -6.70 -17.82 31.79
CA ASN A 195 -5.32 -17.45 32.13
C ASN A 195 -4.89 -16.12 31.48
N ASP A 196 -5.76 -15.44 30.73
CA ASP A 196 -5.46 -14.18 30.06
C ASP A 196 -6.47 -13.07 30.46
N PRO A 197 -6.34 -12.53 31.69
CA PRO A 197 -7.26 -11.51 32.20
C PRO A 197 -7.20 -10.21 31.39
N ALA A 198 -6.04 -9.86 30.81
CA ALA A 198 -5.87 -8.64 30.01
C ALA A 198 -6.68 -8.72 28.70
N PHE A 199 -6.57 -9.84 27.98
CA PHE A 199 -7.37 -10.06 26.78
C PHE A 199 -8.86 -10.09 27.12
N LYS A 200 -9.25 -10.80 28.20
CA LYS A 200 -10.65 -10.86 28.63
C LYS A 200 -11.20 -9.48 28.96
N GLN A 201 -10.41 -8.66 29.64
CA GLN A 201 -10.80 -7.29 29.97
C GLN A 201 -10.99 -6.44 28.71
N ALA A 202 -10.04 -6.45 27.77
CA ALA A 202 -10.13 -5.64 26.55
C ALA A 202 -11.34 -6.02 25.68
N MET A 203 -11.60 -7.32 25.48
CA MET A 203 -12.75 -7.77 24.70
C MET A 203 -14.09 -7.45 25.37
N ALA A 204 -14.15 -7.56 26.71
CA ALA A 204 -15.34 -7.20 27.47
C ALA A 204 -15.61 -5.69 27.46
N GLU A 205 -14.58 -4.86 27.60
CA GLU A 205 -14.69 -3.40 27.51
C GLU A 205 -15.10 -2.95 26.10
N ALA A 206 -14.62 -3.63 25.06
CA ALA A 206 -15.04 -3.41 23.67
C ALA A 206 -16.52 -3.78 23.46
N PHE A 207 -16.98 -4.93 24.00
CA PHE A 207 -18.38 -5.32 23.99
C PHE A 207 -19.28 -4.30 24.72
N ASN A 208 -18.85 -3.83 25.89
CA ASN A 208 -19.57 -2.83 26.66
C ASN A 208 -19.65 -1.50 25.88
N ALA A 209 -18.56 -1.08 25.23
CA ALA A 209 -18.53 0.12 24.40
C ALA A 209 -19.39 0.00 23.12
N ALA A 210 -19.53 -1.21 22.56
CA ALA A 210 -20.35 -1.46 21.38
C ALA A 210 -21.86 -1.41 21.66
N ASN A 211 -22.29 -1.53 22.92
CA ASN A 211 -23.68 -1.42 23.33
C ASN A 211 -24.07 0.04 23.67
N PRO A 212 -25.35 0.43 23.53
CA PRO A 212 -25.81 1.75 23.96
C PRO A 212 -25.48 2.05 25.45
N PRO A 213 -25.15 3.30 25.83
CA PRO A 213 -24.84 3.69 27.21
C PRO A 213 -25.89 3.31 28.25
N GLN A 214 -27.16 3.22 27.83
CA GLN A 214 -28.33 2.97 28.66
C GLN A 214 -28.52 1.49 29.01
N VAL A 215 -27.75 0.59 28.38
CA VAL A 215 -27.77 -0.84 28.70
C VAL A 215 -26.72 -1.11 29.77
N ASP A 216 -27.16 -1.56 30.95
CA ASP A 216 -26.29 -2.05 32.01
C ASP A 216 -25.72 -3.42 31.61
N VAL A 217 -24.63 -3.38 30.86
CA VAL A 217 -23.93 -4.57 30.41
C VAL A 217 -22.90 -4.97 31.46
N SER A 218 -23.31 -5.79 32.44
CA SER A 218 -22.36 -6.49 33.31
C SER A 218 -21.92 -7.78 32.62
N THR A 219 -20.73 -7.80 32.02
CA THR A 219 -20.13 -9.05 31.52
C THR A 219 -19.65 -9.90 32.70
N LYS A 220 -20.56 -10.73 33.22
CA LYS A 220 -20.34 -11.58 34.42
C LYS A 220 -19.08 -12.46 34.34
N GLY A 221 -18.54 -12.73 33.15
CA GLY A 221 -17.34 -13.55 32.94
C GLY A 221 -15.98 -12.82 32.88
N ALA A 222 -15.97 -11.48 32.79
CA ALA A 222 -14.74 -10.66 32.76
C ALA A 222 -14.58 -9.77 33.99
N GLY A 223 -15.64 -9.58 34.79
CA GLY A 223 -15.59 -8.80 36.03
C GLY A 223 -15.45 -7.28 35.82
N THR A 224 -15.71 -6.76 34.61
CA THR A 224 -15.61 -5.33 34.29
C THR A 224 -16.94 -4.76 33.79
N THR A 225 -17.30 -3.58 34.29
CA THR A 225 -18.40 -2.74 33.78
C THR A 225 -17.87 -1.54 32.98
N LYS A 226 -16.55 -1.42 32.85
CA LYS A 226 -15.93 -0.34 32.10
C LYS A 226 -16.23 -0.49 30.61
N ARG A 227 -16.23 0.64 29.91
CA ARG A 227 -16.34 0.74 28.46
C ARG A 227 -14.98 1.16 27.93
N ALA A 228 -14.56 0.56 26.81
CA ALA A 228 -13.33 0.97 26.16
C ALA A 228 -13.42 2.46 25.79
N ALA A 229 -12.39 3.24 26.14
CA ALA A 229 -12.34 4.66 25.82
C ALA A 229 -12.26 4.93 24.32
N VAL A 230 -11.76 3.94 23.57
CA VAL A 230 -11.59 3.93 22.12
C VAL A 230 -12.11 2.59 21.62
N LEU A 231 -12.93 2.60 20.57
CA LEU A 231 -13.45 1.39 19.92
C LEU A 231 -13.36 1.53 18.40
N HIS A 232 -12.42 0.83 17.79
CA HIS A 232 -12.19 0.84 16.35
C HIS A 232 -12.55 -0.48 15.65
N LEU A 233 -12.97 -1.50 16.41
CA LEU A 233 -13.49 -2.74 15.84
C LEU A 233 -14.61 -2.45 14.84
N SER A 234 -14.52 -3.09 13.69
CA SER A 234 -15.53 -2.97 12.64
C SER A 234 -16.87 -3.57 13.10
N GLN A 235 -17.98 -3.11 12.53
CA GLN A 235 -19.29 -3.69 12.83
C GLN A 235 -19.36 -5.18 12.46
N ASP A 236 -18.71 -5.59 11.37
CA ASP A 236 -18.61 -7.01 10.98
C ASP A 236 -17.89 -7.83 12.07
N ALA A 237 -16.79 -7.32 12.63
CA ALA A 237 -16.05 -8.00 13.69
C ALA A 237 -16.84 -8.05 15.00
N LEU A 238 -17.52 -6.95 15.36
CA LEU A 238 -18.40 -6.90 16.52
C LEU A 238 -19.60 -7.84 16.37
N ASP A 239 -20.21 -7.94 15.19
CA ASP A 239 -21.31 -8.87 14.92
C ASP A 239 -20.87 -10.32 15.00
N GLU A 240 -19.64 -10.63 14.58
CA GLU A 240 -19.12 -12.00 14.63
C GLU A 240 -18.76 -12.43 16.06
N MET A 241 -18.05 -11.57 16.80
CA MET A 241 -17.68 -11.85 18.19
C MET A 241 -18.87 -11.73 19.15
N PHE A 242 -19.76 -10.78 18.90
CA PHE A 242 -20.86 -10.39 19.79
C PHE A 242 -22.18 -10.26 19.00
N PRO A 243 -22.79 -11.36 18.55
CA PRO A 243 -24.00 -11.31 17.73
C PRO A 243 -25.13 -10.47 18.36
N PRO A 244 -25.87 -9.68 17.58
CA PRO A 244 -26.99 -8.89 18.08
C PRO A 244 -28.20 -9.79 18.44
N ASP A 245 -29.02 -9.35 19.40
CA ASP A 245 -30.18 -10.15 19.87
C ASP A 245 -31.30 -10.25 18.82
N VAL A 246 -31.42 -9.22 17.98
CA VAL A 246 -32.38 -9.11 16.89
C VAL A 246 -31.65 -8.51 15.68
N PRO A 247 -31.92 -8.96 14.44
CA PRO A 247 -31.41 -8.28 13.26
C PRO A 247 -31.89 -6.82 13.27
N ALA A 248 -30.99 -5.87 13.54
CA ALA A 248 -31.31 -4.46 13.45
C ALA A 248 -31.40 -4.05 11.97
N ALA A 249 -32.35 -3.19 11.63
CA ALA A 249 -32.40 -2.57 10.30
C ALA A 249 -31.12 -1.74 10.04
N GLU A 250 -30.73 -1.60 8.78
CA GLU A 250 -29.57 -0.78 8.40
C GLU A 250 -29.65 0.62 9.01
N GLY A 251 -28.57 1.05 9.68
CA GLY A 251 -28.47 2.37 10.31
C GLY A 251 -28.98 2.47 11.75
N GLN A 252 -29.52 1.40 12.35
CA GLN A 252 -29.90 1.39 13.77
C GLN A 252 -28.80 0.86 14.68
N VAL A 253 -28.72 1.40 15.91
CA VAL A 253 -27.78 0.92 16.93
C VAL A 253 -28.18 -0.49 17.37
N LYS A 254 -27.30 -1.47 17.11
CA LYS A 254 -27.51 -2.87 17.49
C LYS A 254 -27.37 -3.04 19.01
N THR A 255 -28.36 -3.67 19.63
CA THR A 255 -28.24 -4.15 21.02
C THR A 255 -27.72 -5.59 20.99
N ARG A 256 -26.68 -5.87 21.79
CA ARG A 256 -25.99 -7.17 21.83
C ARG A 256 -26.14 -7.76 23.22
N GLY A 257 -26.97 -8.78 23.39
CA GLY A 257 -27.36 -9.31 24.70
C GLY A 257 -26.71 -10.63 25.10
N PHE A 258 -26.02 -11.33 24.19
CA PHE A 258 -25.30 -12.57 24.52
C PHE A 258 -23.80 -12.49 24.23
N PHE A 259 -23.01 -12.33 25.30
CA PHE A 259 -21.56 -12.40 25.26
C PHE A 259 -21.08 -13.80 25.62
N THR A 260 -20.38 -14.47 24.69
CA THR A 260 -19.71 -15.74 24.98
C THR A 260 -18.26 -15.72 24.54
N TRP A 261 -17.42 -16.37 25.35
CA TRP A 261 -16.02 -16.55 25.03
C TRP A 261 -15.81 -17.47 23.82
N ALA A 262 -16.68 -18.47 23.60
CA ALA A 262 -16.68 -19.32 22.41
C ALA A 262 -16.62 -18.54 21.09
N LYS A 263 -17.41 -17.46 20.93
CA LYS A 263 -17.41 -16.67 19.68
C LYS A 263 -16.16 -15.81 19.51
N VAL A 264 -15.66 -15.24 20.60
CA VAL A 264 -14.37 -14.53 20.61
C VAL A 264 -13.22 -15.48 20.27
N ALA A 265 -13.19 -16.66 20.88
CA ALA A 265 -12.18 -17.68 20.62
C ALA A 265 -12.24 -18.19 19.17
N TYR A 266 -13.44 -18.38 18.61
CA TYR A 266 -13.64 -18.72 17.20
C TYR A 266 -13.10 -17.63 16.27
N PHE A 267 -13.35 -16.37 16.60
CA PHE A 267 -12.83 -15.23 15.85
C PHE A 267 -11.30 -15.21 15.82
N VAL A 268 -10.65 -15.41 16.99
CA VAL A 268 -9.18 -15.53 17.08
C VAL A 268 -8.67 -16.74 16.27
N ALA A 269 -9.32 -17.91 16.40
CA ALA A 269 -8.95 -19.12 15.67
C ALA A 269 -8.95 -18.90 14.15
N LYS A 270 -9.95 -18.19 13.63
CA LYS A 270 -10.05 -17.81 12.21
C LYS A 270 -8.84 -16.98 11.76
N ILE A 271 -8.42 -16.00 12.56
CA ILE A 271 -7.27 -15.14 12.24
C ILE A 271 -5.98 -15.96 12.26
N VAL A 272 -5.78 -16.81 13.27
CA VAL A 272 -4.61 -17.70 13.36
C VAL A 272 -4.53 -18.61 12.13
N ILE A 273 -5.64 -19.21 11.71
CA ILE A 273 -5.73 -20.03 10.50
C ILE A 273 -5.41 -19.21 9.24
N ALA A 274 -5.85 -17.96 9.16
CA ALA A 274 -5.55 -17.08 8.03
C ALA A 274 -4.05 -16.78 7.91
N VAL A 275 -3.37 -16.46 9.02
CA VAL A 275 -1.91 -16.27 9.08
C VAL A 275 -1.20 -17.52 8.56
N VAL A 276 -1.57 -18.67 9.12
CA VAL A 276 -1.04 -19.99 8.75
C VAL A 276 -1.20 -20.29 7.26
N LYS A 277 -2.38 -20.01 6.69
CA LYS A 277 -2.66 -20.21 5.27
C LYS A 277 -1.71 -19.39 4.41
N ARG A 278 -1.37 -18.17 4.81
CA ARG A 278 -0.42 -17.32 4.07
C ARG A 278 0.98 -17.89 4.09
N PHE A 279 1.49 -18.35 5.24
CA PHE A 279 2.79 -19.02 5.32
C PHE A 279 2.84 -20.30 4.47
N ARG A 280 1.78 -21.12 4.51
CA ARG A 280 1.68 -22.34 3.68
C ARG A 280 1.69 -22.03 2.19
N ALA A 281 1.00 -20.96 1.79
CA ALA A 281 0.94 -20.51 0.41
C ALA A 281 2.20 -19.72 -0.03
N GLY A 282 3.12 -19.40 0.88
CA GLY A 282 4.27 -18.52 0.59
C GLY A 282 3.85 -17.08 0.25
N ARG A 283 2.73 -16.65 0.83
CA ARG A 283 2.09 -15.32 0.68
C ARG A 283 2.20 -14.46 1.93
N ASP A 284 3.00 -14.90 2.90
CA ASP A 284 3.28 -14.16 4.12
C ASP A 284 4.22 -12.97 3.83
N HIS A 285 4.17 -11.98 4.71
CA HIS A 285 5.00 -10.79 4.72
C HIS A 285 5.94 -10.82 5.94
N GLY A 286 6.42 -12.00 6.35
CA GLY A 286 7.05 -12.18 7.66
C GLY A 286 6.03 -12.25 8.80
N VAL A 287 6.42 -12.79 9.96
CA VAL A 287 5.51 -13.19 11.05
C VAL A 287 4.71 -12.02 11.60
N TYR A 288 5.40 -10.98 12.05
CA TYR A 288 4.79 -9.85 12.71
C TYR A 288 3.83 -9.12 11.76
N CYS A 289 4.31 -8.77 10.56
CA CYS A 289 3.50 -8.08 9.58
C CYS A 289 2.31 -8.92 9.12
N THR A 290 2.48 -10.21 8.86
CA THR A 290 1.35 -11.08 8.48
C THR A 290 0.29 -11.13 9.59
N ILE A 291 0.69 -11.23 10.85
CA ILE A 291 -0.24 -11.21 11.99
C ILE A 291 -1.00 -9.89 12.06
N VAL A 292 -0.28 -8.77 12.00
CA VAL A 292 -0.88 -7.44 12.01
C VAL A 292 -1.86 -7.29 10.84
N GLU A 293 -1.48 -7.72 9.64
CA GLU A 293 -2.34 -7.64 8.45
C GLU A 293 -3.64 -8.44 8.63
N GLU A 294 -3.57 -9.67 9.12
CA GLU A 294 -4.75 -10.51 9.32
C GLU A 294 -5.64 -10.00 10.46
N VAL A 295 -5.05 -9.44 11.52
CA VAL A 295 -5.81 -8.75 12.59
C VAL A 295 -6.50 -7.52 12.03
N MET A 296 -5.77 -6.61 11.36
CA MET A 296 -6.34 -5.39 10.80
C MET A 296 -7.45 -5.71 9.78
N ARG A 297 -7.25 -6.72 8.93
CA ARG A 297 -8.24 -7.16 7.95
C ARG A 297 -9.51 -7.72 8.59
N SER A 298 -9.34 -8.58 9.59
CA SER A 298 -10.47 -9.28 10.21
C SER A 298 -11.25 -8.39 11.17
N ALA A 299 -10.55 -7.53 11.91
CA ALA A 299 -11.12 -6.78 13.02
C ALA A 299 -11.32 -5.28 12.73
N PHE A 300 -10.57 -4.69 11.80
CA PHE A 300 -10.50 -3.23 11.61
C PHE A 300 -10.66 -2.78 10.14
N GLY A 301 -11.27 -3.61 9.29
CA GLY A 301 -11.30 -3.43 7.82
C GLY A 301 -11.65 -2.03 7.30
N GLY A 302 -12.51 -1.28 8.00
CA GLY A 302 -12.88 0.10 7.64
C GLY A 302 -11.74 1.14 7.79
N LEU A 303 -10.71 0.82 8.57
CA LEU A 303 -9.58 1.70 8.89
C LEU A 303 -8.32 1.40 8.06
N LEU A 304 -8.37 0.38 7.19
CA LEU A 304 -7.22 -0.01 6.39
C LEU A 304 -6.76 1.10 5.43
N GLY A 305 -7.61 2.07 5.08
CA GLY A 305 -7.31 3.07 4.05
C GLY A 305 -7.54 2.57 2.62
N ALA A 306 -8.06 1.34 2.45
CA ALA A 306 -8.37 0.78 1.14
C ALA A 306 -9.33 1.67 0.35
N ALA A 307 -10.36 2.25 0.99
CA ALA A 307 -11.26 3.20 0.31
C ALA A 307 -10.51 4.41 -0.28
N VAL A 308 -9.58 4.98 0.49
CA VAL A 308 -8.77 6.13 0.06
C VAL A 308 -7.77 5.74 -1.03
N TRP A 309 -7.15 4.55 -0.92
CA TRP A 309 -6.31 3.99 -1.96
C TRP A 309 -7.05 3.84 -3.30
N ASN A 310 -8.29 3.32 -3.26
CA ASN A 310 -9.09 3.15 -4.47
C ASN A 310 -9.65 4.46 -5.01
N ALA A 311 -10.01 5.42 -4.15
CA ALA A 311 -10.36 6.76 -4.56
C ALA A 311 -9.19 7.40 -5.32
N MET A 312 -7.96 7.28 -4.81
CA MET A 312 -6.79 7.78 -5.50
C MET A 312 -6.53 7.08 -6.85
N LYS A 313 -6.67 5.75 -6.94
CA LYS A 313 -6.61 5.04 -8.23
C LYS A 313 -7.67 5.58 -9.20
N LYS A 314 -8.88 5.83 -8.69
CA LYS A 314 -9.99 6.43 -9.44
C LYS A 314 -9.63 7.84 -9.91
N ASP A 315 -9.04 8.69 -9.08
CA ASP A 315 -8.63 10.05 -9.46
C ASP A 315 -7.64 10.05 -10.62
N THR A 316 -6.67 9.12 -10.60
CA THR A 316 -5.74 8.97 -11.73
C THR A 316 -6.44 8.56 -13.02
N LYS A 317 -7.55 7.82 -12.93
CA LYS A 317 -8.35 7.41 -14.08
C LYS A 317 -9.25 8.56 -14.55
N ASP A 318 -9.96 9.19 -13.64
CA ASP A 318 -10.89 10.31 -13.89
C ASP A 318 -10.17 11.47 -14.60
N SER A 319 -8.88 11.67 -14.32
CA SER A 319 -8.05 12.66 -15.01
C SER A 319 -7.98 12.48 -16.54
N PHE A 320 -8.21 11.25 -17.03
CA PHE A 320 -8.18 10.92 -18.45
C PHE A 320 -9.56 10.57 -19.02
N ASP A 321 -10.62 10.66 -18.23
CA ASP A 321 -11.98 10.57 -18.77
C ASP A 321 -12.25 11.80 -19.66
N GLN A 322 -13.12 11.64 -20.67
CA GLN A 322 -13.45 12.74 -21.57
C GLN A 322 -14.25 13.81 -20.82
N GLY A 323 -13.72 15.03 -20.77
CA GLY A 323 -14.36 16.14 -20.09
C GLY A 323 -13.68 17.48 -20.40
N PRO A 324 -14.40 18.60 -20.26
CA PRO A 324 -13.86 19.94 -20.52
C PRO A 324 -12.90 20.44 -19.42
N ASP A 325 -12.82 19.72 -18.30
CA ASP A 325 -12.06 20.05 -17.09
C ASP A 325 -11.14 18.91 -16.64
N THR A 326 -11.04 17.80 -17.37
CA THR A 326 -10.23 16.64 -16.97
C THR A 326 -8.74 16.86 -17.29
N CYS A 327 -7.90 16.87 -16.25
CA CYS A 327 -6.54 17.42 -16.32
C CYS A 327 -5.66 16.68 -17.34
N GLY A 328 -5.52 15.36 -17.21
CA GLY A 328 -4.68 14.53 -18.07
C GLY A 328 -5.21 14.46 -19.50
N TYR A 329 -6.54 14.36 -19.66
CA TYR A 329 -7.19 14.35 -20.97
C TYR A 329 -6.88 15.65 -21.75
N LEU A 330 -7.07 16.81 -21.13
CA LEU A 330 -6.80 18.10 -21.77
C LEU A 330 -5.33 18.27 -22.16
N VAL A 331 -4.39 17.79 -21.33
CA VAL A 331 -2.96 17.80 -21.66
C VAL A 331 -2.69 16.93 -22.88
N VAL A 332 -3.23 15.71 -22.95
CA VAL A 332 -3.08 14.82 -24.11
C VAL A 332 -3.69 15.45 -25.37
N GLN A 333 -4.90 16.02 -25.27
CA GLN A 333 -5.56 16.68 -26.41
C GLN A 333 -4.76 17.88 -26.92
N LYS A 334 -4.22 18.72 -26.02
CA LYS A 334 -3.40 19.86 -26.41
C LYS A 334 -2.08 19.43 -27.05
N LEU A 335 -1.42 18.40 -26.52
CA LEU A 335 -0.22 17.82 -27.15
C LEU A 335 -0.50 17.30 -28.56
N LYS A 336 -1.64 16.61 -28.75
CA LYS A 336 -2.04 16.12 -30.07
C LYS A 336 -2.37 17.27 -31.05
N ALA A 337 -3.09 18.29 -30.59
CA ALA A 337 -3.42 19.45 -31.40
C ALA A 337 -2.14 20.20 -31.85
N MET A 338 -1.16 20.35 -30.97
CA MET A 338 0.15 20.90 -31.34
C MET A 338 0.85 20.06 -32.42
N GLU A 339 0.83 18.73 -32.27
CA GLU A 339 1.41 17.81 -33.25
C GLU A 339 0.76 17.96 -34.64
N ASP A 340 -0.56 18.11 -34.68
CA ASP A 340 -1.32 18.36 -35.92
C ASP A 340 -1.01 19.71 -36.57
N GLU A 341 -0.65 20.71 -35.76
CA GLU A 341 -0.16 22.01 -36.22
C GLU A 341 1.32 21.97 -36.65
N GLY A 342 1.97 20.80 -36.64
CA GLY A 342 3.39 20.65 -36.95
C GLY A 342 4.33 21.11 -35.82
N LYS A 343 3.81 21.38 -34.62
CA LYS A 343 4.58 21.73 -33.42
C LYS A 343 4.70 20.51 -32.52
N ARG A 344 5.87 19.86 -32.52
CA ARG A 344 6.05 18.59 -31.81
C ARG A 344 7.30 18.61 -30.93
N PHE A 345 7.18 18.15 -29.69
CA PHE A 345 8.34 17.89 -28.85
C PHE A 345 9.15 16.71 -29.42
N LYS A 346 10.48 16.79 -29.36
CA LYS A 346 11.35 15.67 -29.79
C LYS A 346 11.04 14.37 -29.04
N LYS A 347 10.70 14.48 -27.76
CA LYS A 347 10.34 13.38 -26.86
C LYS A 347 9.50 13.90 -25.69
N ILE A 348 8.64 13.06 -25.15
CA ILE A 348 7.98 13.25 -23.86
C ILE A 348 8.55 12.20 -22.89
N THR A 349 9.08 12.63 -21.75
CA THR A 349 9.54 11.74 -20.68
C THR A 349 8.53 11.78 -19.53
N LEU A 350 7.89 10.65 -19.26
CA LEU A 350 6.93 10.48 -18.18
C LEU A 350 7.65 9.86 -16.98
N ILE A 351 7.67 10.55 -15.83
CA ILE A 351 8.27 10.06 -14.58
C ILE A 351 7.16 9.92 -13.54
N GLY A 352 6.98 8.72 -12.97
CA GLY A 352 5.89 8.45 -12.03
C GLY A 352 6.41 7.76 -10.77
N HIS A 353 6.21 8.40 -9.62
CA HIS A 353 6.51 7.82 -8.32
C HIS A 353 5.31 7.12 -7.71
N SER A 354 5.49 5.92 -7.16
CA SER A 354 4.43 5.17 -6.49
C SER A 354 3.18 5.03 -7.38
N THR A 355 2.08 5.68 -7.03
CA THR A 355 0.81 5.68 -7.79
C THR A 355 0.89 6.47 -9.09
N GLY A 356 1.89 7.34 -9.27
CA GLY A 356 2.21 7.98 -10.54
C GLY A 356 2.43 6.98 -11.67
N ALA A 357 2.84 5.73 -11.37
CA ALA A 357 2.91 4.67 -12.37
C ALA A 357 1.53 4.30 -12.97
N ILE A 358 0.46 4.33 -12.16
CA ILE A 358 -0.92 4.13 -12.62
C ILE A 358 -1.34 5.30 -13.51
N TYR A 359 -1.01 6.52 -13.08
CA TYR A 359 -1.27 7.75 -13.83
C TYR A 359 -0.62 7.72 -15.22
N ILE A 360 0.65 7.28 -15.30
CA ILE A 360 1.35 7.10 -16.56
C ILE A 360 0.64 6.09 -17.45
N CYS A 361 0.25 4.92 -16.93
CA CYS A 361 -0.43 3.94 -17.76
C CYS A 361 -1.76 4.48 -18.33
N ASN A 362 -2.50 5.29 -17.56
CA ASN A 362 -3.70 5.96 -18.06
C ASN A 362 -3.35 7.03 -19.12
N PHE A 363 -2.25 7.77 -18.95
CA PHE A 363 -1.72 8.68 -19.97
C PHE A 363 -1.41 7.93 -21.28
N LEU A 364 -0.75 6.78 -21.21
CA LEU A 364 -0.41 5.99 -22.40
C LEU A 364 -1.66 5.54 -23.16
N ASP A 365 -2.71 5.10 -22.44
CA ASP A 365 -3.99 4.72 -23.03
C ASP A 365 -4.66 5.92 -23.72
N ALA A 366 -4.70 7.08 -23.06
CA ALA A 366 -5.26 8.31 -23.62
C ALA A 366 -4.46 8.83 -24.82
N ALA A 367 -3.12 8.79 -24.75
CA ALA A 367 -2.23 9.17 -25.85
C ALA A 367 -2.45 8.28 -27.07
N LYS A 368 -2.59 6.96 -26.87
CA LYS A 368 -2.91 6.02 -27.95
C LYS A 368 -4.27 6.33 -28.57
N ALA A 369 -5.28 6.59 -27.75
CA ALA A 369 -6.63 6.90 -28.21
C ALA A 369 -6.70 8.22 -28.98
N ALA A 370 -5.91 9.22 -28.58
CA ALA A 370 -5.77 10.49 -29.28
C ALA A 370 -4.92 10.39 -30.56
N GLY A 371 -4.19 9.29 -30.77
CA GLY A 371 -3.28 9.12 -31.90
C GLY A 371 -2.01 9.96 -31.78
N LEU A 372 -1.53 10.20 -30.55
CA LEU A 372 -0.29 10.97 -30.32
C LEU A 372 0.93 10.17 -30.81
N GLU A 373 1.69 10.70 -31.76
CA GLU A 373 2.86 10.02 -32.33
C GLU A 373 4.16 10.39 -31.60
N THR A 374 4.18 11.50 -30.86
CA THR A 374 5.36 11.98 -30.10
C THR A 374 6.04 10.84 -29.33
N PRO A 375 7.37 10.64 -29.49
CA PRO A 375 8.05 9.53 -28.83
C PRO A 375 7.97 9.68 -27.31
N VAL A 376 7.68 8.59 -26.62
CA VAL A 376 7.54 8.56 -25.16
C VAL A 376 8.67 7.75 -24.53
N ARG A 377 9.21 8.27 -23.43
CA ARG A 377 10.05 7.54 -22.49
C ARG A 377 9.31 7.44 -21.15
N VAL A 378 9.36 6.28 -20.52
CA VAL A 378 8.70 6.04 -19.23
C VAL A 378 9.73 5.71 -18.16
N VAL A 379 9.62 6.37 -17.01
CA VAL A 379 10.41 6.10 -15.80
C VAL A 379 9.46 5.87 -14.63
N PHE A 380 9.54 4.70 -14.02
CA PHE A 380 8.86 4.37 -12.78
C PHE A 380 9.81 4.49 -11.59
N LEU A 381 9.32 5.08 -10.49
CA LEU A 381 10.02 5.16 -9.21
C LEU A 381 9.14 4.47 -8.16
N ALA A 382 9.65 3.40 -7.53
CA ALA A 382 8.92 2.56 -6.57
C ALA A 382 7.45 2.30 -6.97
N PRO A 383 7.17 1.73 -8.15
CA PRO A 383 5.83 1.76 -8.73
C PRO A 383 4.81 0.94 -7.93
N ALA A 384 3.80 1.64 -7.40
CA ALA A 384 2.67 1.06 -6.68
C ALA A 384 1.50 0.82 -7.66
N ILE A 385 1.76 -0.04 -8.64
CA ILE A 385 0.83 -0.47 -9.70
C ILE A 385 0.79 -1.99 -9.71
N THR A 386 -0.40 -2.57 -9.87
CA THR A 386 -0.54 -4.03 -9.96
C THR A 386 0.12 -4.57 -11.21
N CYS A 387 0.67 -5.78 -11.13
CA CYS A 387 1.20 -6.48 -12.30
C CYS A 387 0.13 -6.65 -13.38
N GLU A 388 -1.14 -6.81 -13.01
CA GLU A 388 -2.27 -6.87 -13.95
C GLU A 388 -2.40 -5.60 -14.79
N ARG A 389 -2.47 -4.43 -14.13
CA ARG A 389 -2.63 -3.15 -14.83
C ARG A 389 -1.45 -2.85 -15.74
N PHE A 390 -0.23 -3.15 -15.29
CA PHE A 390 0.97 -2.94 -16.11
C PHE A 390 1.11 -3.98 -17.22
N ALA A 391 0.74 -5.24 -17.00
CA ALA A 391 0.67 -6.26 -18.05
C ALA A 391 -0.26 -5.85 -19.18
N ALA A 392 -1.42 -5.25 -18.87
CA ALA A 392 -2.31 -4.66 -19.85
C ALA A 392 -1.63 -3.50 -20.62
N ALA A 393 -0.92 -2.61 -19.92
CA ALA A 393 -0.16 -1.54 -20.58
C ALA A 393 0.94 -2.09 -21.50
N ILE A 394 1.68 -3.13 -21.08
CA ILE A 394 2.67 -3.82 -21.93
C ILE A 394 1.98 -4.45 -23.14
N HIS A 395 0.80 -5.05 -22.98
CA HIS A 395 0.06 -5.64 -24.10
C HIS A 395 -0.25 -4.62 -25.20
N VAL A 396 -0.64 -3.40 -24.82
CA VAL A 396 -1.01 -2.36 -25.78
C VAL A 396 0.20 -1.56 -26.29
N HIS A 397 1.17 -1.28 -25.42
CA HIS A 397 2.16 -0.21 -25.67
C HIS A 397 3.61 -0.66 -25.78
N GLU A 398 3.91 -1.97 -25.64
CA GLU A 398 5.29 -2.49 -25.74
C GLU A 398 5.98 -2.13 -27.05
N ALA A 399 5.24 -2.15 -28.16
CA ALA A 399 5.75 -1.81 -29.48
C ALA A 399 5.80 -0.29 -29.76
N THR A 400 5.24 0.55 -28.87
CA THR A 400 5.15 2.00 -29.03
C THR A 400 5.76 2.73 -27.82
N TYR A 401 4.95 3.10 -26.83
CA TYR A 401 5.32 4.02 -25.76
C TYR A 401 6.21 3.39 -24.66
N LEU A 402 6.35 2.06 -24.64
CA LEU A 402 7.17 1.33 -23.64
C LEU A 402 8.50 0.79 -24.20
N GLN A 403 8.91 1.22 -25.39
CA GLN A 403 10.20 0.84 -25.97
C GLN A 403 11.40 1.37 -25.14
N ASP A 404 11.26 2.58 -24.60
CA ASP A 404 12.22 3.32 -23.79
C ASP A 404 11.68 3.43 -22.36
N PHE A 405 11.98 2.41 -21.56
CA PHE A 405 11.42 2.21 -20.22
C PHE A 405 12.52 2.03 -19.18
N ARG A 406 12.31 2.62 -18.00
CA ARG A 406 13.14 2.47 -16.81
C ARG A 406 12.28 2.30 -15.56
N MET A 407 12.72 1.45 -14.65
CA MET A 407 12.17 1.31 -13.30
C MET A 407 13.29 1.41 -12.27
N PHE A 408 13.06 2.21 -11.23
CA PHE A 408 13.82 2.21 -9.98
C PHE A 408 12.92 1.65 -8.87
N ALA A 409 13.44 0.71 -8.10
CA ALA A 409 12.74 0.06 -7.00
C ALA A 409 13.75 -0.43 -5.96
N MET A 410 13.31 -0.88 -4.77
CA MET A 410 14.24 -1.39 -3.76
C MET A 410 14.33 -2.91 -3.80
N HIS A 411 15.51 -3.44 -3.45
CA HIS A 411 15.64 -4.86 -3.14
C HIS A 411 14.70 -5.26 -2.01
N ASP A 412 14.28 -6.52 -2.00
CA ASP A 412 13.35 -7.06 -0.98
C ASP A 412 13.87 -6.86 0.45
N THR A 413 15.19 -6.98 0.63
CA THR A 413 15.87 -6.73 1.90
C THR A 413 15.76 -5.29 2.38
N ARG A 414 15.63 -4.31 1.48
CA ARG A 414 15.38 -2.91 1.83
C ARG A 414 13.90 -2.64 2.06
N GLU A 415 13.02 -3.18 1.22
CA GLU A 415 11.56 -3.09 1.40
C GLU A 415 11.13 -3.66 2.76
N THR A 416 11.72 -4.78 3.18
CA THR A 416 11.44 -5.40 4.48
C THR A 416 12.10 -4.68 5.67
N ALA A 417 13.14 -3.88 5.44
CA ALA A 417 13.78 -3.05 6.45
C ALA A 417 13.17 -1.63 6.56
N ASP A 418 12.32 -1.23 5.61
CA ASP A 418 11.64 0.07 5.62
C ASP A 418 10.53 0.08 6.69
N GLN A 419 10.83 0.61 7.88
CA GLN A 419 9.90 0.64 9.01
C GLN A 419 8.85 1.76 8.89
N MET A 420 8.00 1.70 7.85
CA MET A 420 7.10 2.80 7.48
C MET A 420 6.24 3.32 8.65
N PHE A 421 5.68 2.41 9.46
CA PHE A 421 4.76 2.77 10.54
C PHE A 421 5.08 2.09 11.88
N ARG A 422 6.35 1.89 12.23
CA ARG A 422 6.75 1.27 13.50
C ARG A 422 6.11 1.97 14.71
N PRO A 423 5.45 1.25 15.65
CA PRO A 423 5.41 -0.21 15.77
C PRO A 423 4.28 -0.92 15.02
N LEU A 424 3.32 -0.20 14.43
CA LEU A 424 2.16 -0.79 13.77
C LEU A 424 2.57 -1.69 12.58
N TYR A 425 3.40 -1.18 11.67
CA TYR A 425 3.76 -1.91 10.44
C TYR A 425 5.25 -1.70 10.14
N THR A 426 5.99 -2.80 9.94
CA THR A 426 7.48 -2.80 9.93
C THR A 426 8.10 -3.02 8.55
N HIS A 427 7.30 -2.98 7.49
CA HIS A 427 7.76 -3.03 6.10
C HIS A 427 7.32 -1.79 5.33
N SER A 428 7.81 -1.68 4.10
CA SER A 428 7.58 -0.54 3.22
C SER A 428 6.09 -0.28 2.93
N LEU A 429 5.84 0.88 2.33
CA LEU A 429 4.52 1.19 1.79
C LEU A 429 4.03 0.15 0.78
N LEU A 430 4.91 -0.39 -0.07
CA LEU A 430 4.48 -1.36 -1.08
C LEU A 430 4.00 -2.66 -0.44
N TYR A 431 4.66 -3.11 0.63
CA TYR A 431 4.17 -4.23 1.45
C TYR A 431 2.79 -3.92 2.04
N PHE A 432 2.59 -2.71 2.58
CA PHE A 432 1.30 -2.30 3.13
C PHE A 432 0.19 -2.26 2.06
N VAL A 433 0.47 -1.69 0.89
CA VAL A 433 -0.46 -1.64 -0.25
C VAL A 433 -0.82 -3.06 -0.71
N SER A 434 0.20 -3.90 -0.94
CA SER A 434 0.06 -5.28 -1.39
C SER A 434 -0.71 -6.14 -0.38
N GLY A 435 -0.43 -5.95 0.91
CA GLY A 435 -0.94 -6.76 2.00
C GLY A 435 -2.31 -6.35 2.51
N LEU A 436 -2.73 -5.08 2.34
CA LEU A 436 -3.95 -4.53 2.97
C LEU A 436 -4.84 -3.68 2.08
N LEU A 437 -4.31 -2.95 1.10
CA LEU A 437 -5.07 -1.90 0.39
C LEU A 437 -5.66 -2.34 -0.95
N GLU A 438 -5.04 -3.33 -1.59
CA GLU A 438 -5.52 -3.86 -2.86
C GLU A 438 -6.73 -4.78 -2.69
N GLY A 439 -7.57 -4.82 -3.72
CA GLY A 439 -8.83 -5.55 -3.71
C GLY A 439 -9.80 -5.08 -4.79
N SER A 440 -11.04 -5.53 -4.67
CA SER A 440 -12.13 -5.19 -5.58
C SER A 440 -13.44 -4.95 -4.83
N VAL A 441 -14.31 -4.14 -5.43
CA VAL A 441 -15.70 -3.97 -4.97
C VAL A 441 -16.54 -5.03 -5.67
N SER A 442 -17.26 -5.85 -4.92
CA SER A 442 -18.20 -6.83 -5.47
C SER A 442 -19.37 -6.11 -6.19
N PRO A 443 -20.15 -6.80 -7.04
CA PRO A 443 -21.37 -6.22 -7.62
C PRO A 443 -22.37 -5.71 -6.57
N SER A 444 -22.33 -6.24 -5.34
CA SER A 444 -23.15 -5.79 -4.21
C SER A 444 -22.57 -4.58 -3.45
N GLY A 445 -21.49 -3.98 -3.95
CA GLY A 445 -20.85 -2.81 -3.33
C GLY A 445 -19.93 -3.14 -2.15
N ARG A 446 -19.72 -4.43 -1.83
CA ARG A 446 -18.85 -4.84 -0.70
C ARG A 446 -17.39 -4.91 -1.14
N TRP A 447 -16.51 -4.27 -0.39
CA TRP A 447 -15.07 -4.40 -0.60
C TRP A 447 -14.57 -5.81 -0.24
N THR A 448 -13.85 -6.43 -1.17
CA THR A 448 -13.11 -7.69 -0.98
C THR A 448 -11.63 -7.41 -1.18
N GLY A 449 -10.86 -7.41 -0.09
CA GLY A 449 -9.42 -7.21 -0.19
C GLY A 449 -8.72 -8.41 -0.85
N THR A 450 -7.70 -8.13 -1.64
CA THR A 450 -6.77 -9.14 -2.16
C THR A 450 -5.56 -9.18 -1.25
N LEU A 451 -5.25 -10.37 -0.72
CA LEU A 451 -4.03 -10.61 0.05
C LEU A 451 -2.84 -10.52 -0.91
N ASP A 452 -1.68 -10.01 -0.45
CA ASP A 452 -0.39 -10.15 -1.13
C ASP A 452 -0.51 -9.93 -2.66
N MET A 453 -1.03 -8.76 -3.04
CA MET A 453 -1.26 -8.38 -4.43
C MET A 453 0.09 -8.13 -5.12
N PRO A 454 0.37 -8.78 -6.28
CA PRO A 454 1.59 -8.52 -7.02
C PRO A 454 1.68 -7.06 -7.52
N LEU A 455 2.64 -6.31 -6.98
CA LEU A 455 2.96 -4.94 -7.40
C LEU A 455 4.27 -4.92 -8.18
N VAL A 456 4.34 -4.12 -9.23
CA VAL A 456 5.51 -4.04 -10.13
C VAL A 456 6.78 -3.58 -9.41
N GLY A 457 6.65 -2.76 -8.35
CA GLY A 457 7.79 -2.24 -7.61
C GLY A 457 8.42 -3.19 -6.59
N MET A 458 7.88 -4.39 -6.37
CA MET A 458 8.34 -5.29 -5.30
C MET A 458 9.17 -6.45 -5.86
N GLU A 459 10.45 -6.52 -5.48
CA GLU A 459 11.40 -7.54 -5.97
C GLU A 459 10.93 -8.98 -5.71
N ARG A 460 10.26 -9.26 -4.58
CA ARG A 460 9.74 -10.61 -4.27
C ARG A 460 8.84 -11.20 -5.36
N PHE A 461 8.15 -10.37 -6.14
CA PHE A 461 7.32 -10.86 -7.24
C PHE A 461 8.10 -11.11 -8.52
N PHE A 462 9.42 -10.89 -8.53
CA PHE A 462 10.34 -11.23 -9.62
C PHE A 462 11.21 -12.44 -9.27
N THR A 463 11.59 -12.57 -8.00
CA THR A 463 12.50 -13.62 -7.52
C THR A 463 11.78 -14.78 -6.83
N GLY A 464 10.58 -14.56 -6.30
CA GLY A 464 9.79 -15.56 -5.59
C GLY A 464 9.00 -16.50 -6.51
N LYS A 465 8.72 -17.71 -6.02
CA LYS A 465 8.00 -18.77 -6.77
C LYS A 465 6.48 -18.71 -6.65
N THR A 466 5.96 -17.98 -5.65
CA THR A 466 4.54 -17.94 -5.29
C THR A 466 3.64 -17.55 -6.46
N PHE A 467 4.11 -16.64 -7.31
CA PHE A 467 3.37 -16.12 -8.47
C PHE A 467 3.93 -16.59 -9.82
N ASP A 468 4.72 -17.67 -9.83
CA ASP A 468 5.34 -18.18 -11.06
C ASP A 468 4.33 -18.57 -12.12
N ASN A 469 3.07 -18.86 -11.74
CA ASN A 469 2.00 -19.23 -12.67
C ASN A 469 1.07 -18.08 -13.05
N ASP A 470 1.18 -16.91 -12.41
CA ASP A 470 0.35 -15.75 -12.71
C ASP A 470 0.75 -15.14 -14.06
N ALA A 471 -0.22 -14.99 -14.97
CA ALA A 471 0.03 -14.53 -16.35
C ALA A 471 0.51 -13.08 -16.41
N SER A 472 -0.02 -12.22 -15.54
CA SER A 472 0.35 -10.81 -15.47
C SER A 472 1.76 -10.65 -14.93
N VAL A 473 2.09 -11.37 -13.86
CA VAL A 473 3.46 -11.41 -13.30
C VAL A 473 4.45 -11.93 -14.34
N LYS A 474 4.13 -13.03 -15.05
CA LYS A 474 4.96 -13.54 -16.15
C LYS A 474 5.21 -12.49 -17.23
N ARG A 475 4.17 -11.78 -17.67
CA ARG A 475 4.29 -10.75 -18.71
C ARG A 475 5.20 -9.60 -18.25
N VAL A 476 5.01 -9.11 -17.04
CA VAL A 476 5.84 -8.04 -16.46
C VAL A 476 7.29 -8.49 -16.31
N ARG A 477 7.53 -9.69 -15.76
CA ARG A 477 8.88 -10.27 -15.65
C ARG A 477 9.58 -10.37 -17.01
N SER A 478 8.89 -10.94 -18.01
CA SER A 478 9.44 -11.07 -19.36
C SER A 478 9.79 -9.72 -19.98
N PHE A 479 8.90 -8.72 -19.84
CA PHE A 479 9.16 -7.37 -20.31
C PHE A 479 10.38 -6.75 -19.62
N LEU A 480 10.45 -6.79 -18.29
CA LEU A 480 11.57 -6.20 -17.56
C LEU A 480 12.90 -6.91 -17.83
N ASN A 481 12.90 -8.24 -17.91
CA ASN A 481 14.11 -9.04 -18.16
C ASN A 481 14.60 -8.98 -19.61
N ALA A 482 13.77 -8.55 -20.56
CA ALA A 482 14.17 -8.44 -21.97
C ALA A 482 15.32 -7.44 -22.20
N LYS A 483 15.51 -6.47 -21.28
CA LYS A 483 16.65 -5.55 -21.29
C LYS A 483 17.09 -5.31 -19.84
N PRO A 484 18.32 -5.70 -19.41
CA PRO A 484 18.77 -5.53 -18.03
C PRO A 484 18.65 -4.08 -17.51
N GLN A 485 18.82 -3.13 -18.41
CA GLN A 485 18.71 -1.68 -18.20
C GLN A 485 17.26 -1.20 -18.11
N ARG A 486 16.27 -2.08 -17.96
CA ARG A 486 14.92 -1.65 -17.56
C ARG A 486 14.78 -1.54 -16.06
N MET A 487 15.66 -2.17 -15.28
CA MET A 487 15.54 -2.22 -13.82
C MET A 487 16.77 -1.65 -13.15
N VAL A 488 16.55 -0.92 -12.06
CA VAL A 488 17.57 -0.48 -11.11
C VAL A 488 17.03 -0.80 -9.72
N TRP A 489 17.63 -1.81 -9.08
CA TRP A 489 17.32 -2.19 -7.71
C TRP A 489 18.25 -1.44 -6.76
N SER A 490 17.69 -0.67 -5.84
CA SER A 490 18.45 0.03 -4.81
C SER A 490 18.95 -0.97 -3.76
N LYS A 491 20.23 -0.98 -3.37
CA LYS A 491 21.32 -0.06 -3.76
C LYS A 491 22.02 -0.47 -5.05
N ALA A 492 22.15 0.48 -5.98
CA ALA A 492 22.96 0.35 -7.18
C ALA A 492 23.94 1.53 -7.29
N ALA A 493 25.24 1.24 -7.38
CA ALA A 493 26.30 2.24 -7.52
C ALA A 493 27.33 1.82 -8.57
N GLY A 494 27.84 2.78 -9.33
CA GLY A 494 28.85 2.54 -10.37
C GLY A 494 28.32 1.75 -11.59
N ALA A 495 27.01 1.63 -11.75
CA ALA A 495 26.40 0.84 -12.81
C ALA A 495 26.38 1.55 -14.18
N GLY A 496 26.73 2.84 -14.22
CA GLY A 496 26.74 3.69 -15.40
C GLY A 496 25.70 4.82 -15.34
N PRO A 497 25.69 5.76 -16.30
CA PRO A 497 24.74 6.87 -16.34
C PRO A 497 23.29 6.38 -16.37
N GLY A 498 22.43 6.96 -15.52
CA GLY A 498 21.02 6.55 -15.44
C GLY A 498 20.75 5.20 -14.74
N LEU A 499 21.76 4.59 -14.10
CA LEU A 499 21.70 3.23 -13.55
C LEU A 499 21.92 3.14 -12.02
N ASN A 500 21.92 4.26 -11.31
CA ASN A 500 22.30 4.31 -9.88
C ASN A 500 21.14 4.80 -9.00
N SER A 501 21.05 4.26 -7.80
CA SER A 501 20.09 4.64 -6.76
C SER A 501 20.61 4.14 -5.40
N ASP A 502 20.46 4.96 -4.35
CA ASP A 502 20.66 4.54 -2.96
C ASP A 502 19.42 4.79 -2.10
N SER A 503 18.25 4.92 -2.75
CA SER A 503 16.95 5.11 -2.07
C SER A 503 16.76 4.01 -1.01
N GLY A 504 16.63 4.40 0.25
CA GLY A 504 16.56 3.48 1.39
C GLY A 504 15.15 3.22 1.87
N ARG A 505 14.22 4.10 1.51
CA ARG A 505 12.79 4.05 1.83
C ARG A 505 11.96 4.31 0.59
N HIS A 506 10.68 3.91 0.64
CA HIS A 506 9.74 4.11 -0.46
C HIS A 506 9.65 5.59 -0.92
N GLY A 507 9.77 6.53 0.02
CA GLY A 507 9.69 7.97 -0.24
C GLY A 507 10.98 8.64 -0.72
N ASP A 508 12.10 7.92 -0.84
CA ASP A 508 13.41 8.55 -1.09
C ASP A 508 13.70 8.80 -2.58
N PHE A 509 12.95 8.19 -3.51
CA PHE A 509 13.30 8.20 -4.94
C PHE A 509 13.24 9.60 -5.60
N ASP A 510 12.60 10.58 -4.96
CA ASP A 510 12.53 11.98 -5.41
C ASP A 510 13.56 12.90 -4.72
N ASN A 511 14.35 12.37 -3.78
CA ASN A 511 15.31 13.14 -3.00
C ASN A 511 16.71 12.49 -2.87
N ASP A 512 16.83 11.19 -3.18
CA ASP A 512 18.07 10.42 -3.20
C ASP A 512 19.02 10.90 -4.31
N ALA A 513 20.19 11.40 -3.94
CA ALA A 513 21.11 12.04 -4.88
C ALA A 513 21.57 11.16 -6.06
N PRO A 514 21.96 9.87 -5.85
CA PRO A 514 22.20 8.93 -6.95
C PRO A 514 21.00 8.76 -7.88
N THR A 515 19.79 8.60 -7.33
CA THR A 515 18.56 8.49 -8.14
C THR A 515 18.32 9.75 -8.96
N LEU A 516 18.44 10.94 -8.36
CA LEU A 516 18.26 12.21 -9.07
C LEU A 516 19.29 12.44 -10.18
N THR A 517 20.54 12.04 -9.94
CA THR A 517 21.59 12.07 -10.96
C THR A 517 21.24 11.14 -12.12
N SER A 518 20.77 9.92 -11.81
CA SER A 518 20.30 8.98 -12.84
C SER A 518 19.12 9.54 -13.64
N LEU A 519 18.18 10.24 -13.02
CA LEU A 519 17.07 10.89 -13.74
C LEU A 519 17.57 11.96 -14.71
N GLU A 520 18.53 12.80 -14.29
CA GLU A 520 19.14 13.80 -15.18
C GLU A 520 19.84 13.15 -16.37
N ASP A 521 20.61 12.08 -16.15
CA ASP A 521 21.28 11.34 -17.21
C ASP A 521 20.28 10.72 -18.18
N ILE A 522 19.21 10.11 -17.65
CA ILE A 522 18.11 9.58 -18.45
C ILE A 522 17.50 10.68 -19.31
N ILE A 523 17.23 11.88 -18.77
CA ILE A 523 16.63 12.98 -19.55
C ILE A 523 17.57 13.46 -20.65
N LYS A 524 18.88 13.56 -20.38
CA LYS A 524 19.90 13.99 -21.36
C LYS A 524 19.97 13.03 -22.56
N GLY A 525 19.71 11.75 -22.33
CA GLY A 525 19.60 10.71 -23.35
C GLY A 525 20.87 9.89 -23.50
#